data_AF-A0A5E6NNH8-F1
#
_entry.id   AF-A0A5E6NNH8-F1
#
_cell.length_a   1.000
_cell.length_b   1.000
_cell.length_c   1.000
_cell.angle_alpha   90.00
_cell.angle_beta   90.00
_cell.angle_gamma   90.00
#
_symmetry.space_group_name_H-M   'P 1'
#
loop_
_entity.id
_entity.type
_entity.pdbx_description
1 polymer ?
#
loop_
_entity_poly.entity_id
_entity_poly.type
_entity_poly.pdbx_seq_one_letter_code
_entity_poly.pdbx_strand_id
1 'polypeptide(L)'
;MAVIVGVPLYSDEVGVIPLVEAMLLKGVAVGTTLAFMMSIAAISLPELLILKKVMHWRALALFTGIVAVSITLVGLLFNLIF
;
A
#
# COMPACT_ATOMS: atom_id res chain seq x y z
N MET A 1 -18.13 11.76 16.67
CA MET A 1 -18.21 10.42 16.01
C MET A 1 -17.32 10.31 14.76
N ALA A 2 -17.16 11.38 13.96
CA ALA A 2 -16.25 11.39 12.81
C ALA A 2 -14.76 11.09 13.12
N VAL A 3 -14.30 11.39 14.34
CA VAL A 3 -12.90 11.18 14.76
C VAL A 3 -12.50 9.70 14.82
N ILE A 4 -13.42 8.79 15.22
CA ILE A 4 -13.11 7.36 15.35
C ILE A 4 -12.95 6.70 13.98
N VAL A 5 -13.64 7.21 12.96
CA VAL A 5 -13.51 6.72 11.58
C VAL A 5 -12.33 7.39 10.88
N GLY A 6 -12.08 8.68 11.15
CA GLY A 6 -10.99 9.43 10.55
C GLY A 6 -9.59 9.03 11.04
N VAL A 7 -9.44 8.61 12.30
CA VAL A 7 -8.15 8.18 12.87
C VAL A 7 -7.60 6.95 12.12
N PRO A 8 -8.31 5.82 11.97
CA PRO A 8 -7.82 4.69 11.19
C PRO A 8 -7.55 5.04 9.72
N LEU A 9 -8.36 5.93 9.14
CA LEU A 9 -8.24 6.35 7.73
C LEU A 9 -7.01 7.21 7.46
N TYR A 10 -6.65 8.13 8.36
CA TYR A 10 -5.46 8.97 8.22
C TYR A 10 -4.20 8.27 8.75
N SER A 11 -4.34 7.36 9.71
CA SER A 11 -3.22 6.65 10.33
C SER A 11 -2.62 5.54 9.47
N ASP A 12 -3.31 5.04 8.44
CA ASP A 12 -2.79 3.96 7.58
C ASP A 12 -1.49 4.37 6.86
N GLU A 13 -1.41 5.61 6.35
CA GLU A 13 -0.17 6.12 5.73
C GLU A 13 0.88 6.55 6.78
N VAL A 14 0.43 7.20 7.86
CA VAL A 14 1.34 7.75 8.89
C VAL A 14 2.00 6.64 9.72
N GLY A 15 1.30 5.52 9.95
CA GLY A 15 1.81 4.38 10.71
C GLY A 15 2.89 3.57 9.98
N VAL A 16 2.97 3.69 8.65
CA VAL A 16 3.90 2.92 7.82
C VAL A 16 5.27 3.59 7.73
N ILE A 17 5.34 4.92 7.84
CA ILE A 17 6.59 5.68 7.83
C ILE A 17 7.65 5.12 8.80
N PRO A 18 7.37 4.93 10.11
CA PRO A 18 8.37 4.39 11.04
C PRO A 18 8.75 2.93 10.74
N LEU A 19 7.84 2.15 10.15
CA LEU A 19 8.12 0.78 9.75
C LEU A 19 9.12 0.72 8.58
N VAL A 20 8.97 1.62 7.63
CA VAL A 20 9.84 1.77 6.44
C VAL A 20 11.22 2.24 6.86
N GLU A 21 11.31 3.24 7.74
CA GLU A 21 12.59 3.68 8.31
C GLU A 21 13.31 2.53 9.02
N ALA A 22 12.59 1.74 9.81
CA ALA A 22 13.16 0.56 10.45
C ALA A 22 13.63 -0.52 9.45
N MET A 23 12.93 -0.68 8.32
CA MET A 23 13.34 -1.62 7.25
C MET A 23 14.60 -1.15 6.52
N LEU A 24 14.69 0.14 6.19
CA LEU A 24 15.89 0.74 5.60
C LEU A 24 17.09 0.63 6.54
N LEU A 25 16.91 0.90 7.84
CA LEU A 25 17.96 0.75 8.87
C LEU A 25 18.43 -0.70 9.03
N LYS A 26 17.56 -1.68 8.78
CA LYS A 26 17.90 -3.11 8.81
C LYS A 26 18.59 -3.61 7.54
N GLY A 27 18.85 -2.73 6.56
CA GLY A 27 19.50 -3.10 5.31
C GLY A 27 18.58 -3.83 4.33
N VAL A 28 17.27 -3.72 4.48
CA VAL A 28 16.32 -4.22 3.47
C VAL A 28 16.49 -3.41 2.18
N ALA A 29 16.49 -4.09 1.03
CA ALA A 29 16.63 -3.44 -0.27
C ALA A 29 15.60 -2.31 -0.44
N VAL A 30 16.07 -1.15 -0.91
CA VAL A 30 15.26 0.07 -1.03
C VAL A 30 14.04 -0.18 -1.91
N GLY A 31 14.18 -0.95 -3.00
CA GLY A 31 13.08 -1.32 -3.88
C GLY A 31 11.96 -2.10 -3.17
N THR A 32 12.33 -3.04 -2.27
CA THR A 32 11.37 -3.83 -1.50
C THR A 32 10.62 -2.97 -0.48
N THR A 33 11.34 -2.05 0.16
CA THR A 33 10.77 -1.11 1.14
C THR A 33 9.83 -0.10 0.47
N LEU A 34 10.17 0.40 -0.72
CA LEU A 34 9.31 1.26 -1.52
C LEU A 34 8.07 0.52 -2.04
N ALA A 35 8.23 -0.71 -2.54
CA ALA A 35 7.11 -1.53 -2.98
C ALA A 35 6.13 -1.82 -1.82
N PHE A 36 6.65 -2.04 -0.62
CA PHE A 36 5.84 -2.19 0.58
C PHE A 36 5.03 -0.93 0.91
N MET A 37 5.65 0.27 0.88
CA MET A 37 4.91 1.54 1.05
C MET A 37 3.81 1.71 0.00
N MET A 38 4.15 1.50 -1.27
CA MET A 38 3.19 1.65 -2.37
C MET A 38 2.03 0.67 -2.25
N SER A 39 2.30 -0.57 -1.81
CA SER A 39 1.25 -1.58 -1.62
C SER A 39 0.23 -1.18 -0.56
N ILE A 40 0.69 -0.56 0.53
CA ILE A 40 -0.20 -0.14 1.61
C ILE A 40 -1.00 1.09 1.17
N ALA A 41 -0.34 2.06 0.54
CA ALA A 41 -0.99 3.26 0.01
C ALA A 41 -2.02 2.95 -1.08
N ALA A 42 -1.81 1.91 -1.91
CA ALA A 42 -2.70 1.61 -3.03
C ALA A 42 -3.82 0.60 -2.70
N ILE A 43 -3.69 -0.14 -1.60
CA ILE A 43 -4.66 -1.15 -1.15
C ILE A 43 -4.95 -0.91 0.33
N SER A 44 -5.40 0.31 0.66
CA SER A 44 -5.83 0.61 2.01
C SER A 44 -7.21 -0.01 2.28
N LEU A 45 -7.38 -0.56 3.49
CA LEU A 45 -8.66 -1.11 3.98
C LEU A 45 -9.86 -0.16 3.76
N PRO A 46 -9.76 1.15 4.05
CA PRO A 46 -10.84 2.08 3.80
C PRO A 46 -11.08 2.38 2.31
N GLU A 47 -10.05 2.46 1.46
CA GLU A 47 -10.26 2.61 0.01
C GLU A 47 -11.00 1.42 -0.57
N LEU A 48 -10.68 0.20 -0.16
CA LEU A 48 -11.42 -0.99 -0.58
C LEU A 48 -12.88 -0.94 -0.12
N LEU A 49 -13.16 -0.45 1.09
CA LEU A 49 -14.52 -0.24 1.60
C LEU A 49 -15.29 0.81 0.80
N ILE A 50 -14.63 1.92 0.40
CA ILE A 50 -15.20 2.97 -0.42
C ILE A 50 -15.45 2.46 -1.84
N LEU A 51 -14.45 1.84 -2.48
CA LEU A 51 -14.56 1.27 -3.83
C LEU A 51 -15.63 0.18 -3.89
N LYS A 52 -15.75 -0.68 -2.86
CA LYS A 52 -16.84 -1.69 -2.80
C LYS A 52 -18.23 -1.04 -2.87
N LYS A 53 -18.38 0.20 -2.41
CA LYS A 53 -19.66 0.92 -2.45
C LYS A 53 -20.03 1.40 -3.85
N VAL A 54 -19.04 1.52 -4.75
CA VAL A 54 -19.19 2.04 -6.12
C VAL A 54 -18.95 0.96 -7.18
N MET A 55 -18.20 -0.10 -6.86
CA MET A 55 -17.73 -1.15 -7.77
C MET A 55 -18.17 -2.54 -7.30
N HIS A 56 -18.49 -3.43 -8.24
CA HIS A 56 -18.76 -4.84 -7.96
C HIS A 56 -17.47 -5.59 -7.54
N TRP A 57 -17.61 -6.64 -6.72
CA TRP A 57 -16.50 -7.47 -6.22
C TRP A 57 -15.52 -7.94 -7.31
N ARG A 58 -16.00 -8.20 -8.52
CA ARG A 58 -15.18 -8.61 -9.68
C ARG A 58 -14.23 -7.49 -10.14
N ALA A 59 -14.72 -6.25 -10.16
CA ALA A 59 -13.94 -5.10 -10.58
C ALA A 59 -12.90 -4.69 -9.51
N LEU A 60 -13.27 -4.84 -8.22
CA LEU A 60 -12.33 -4.65 -7.12
C LEU A 60 -11.16 -5.63 -7.19
N ALA A 61 -11.45 -6.92 -7.41
CA ALA A 61 -10.41 -7.94 -7.55
C ALA A 61 -9.47 -7.68 -8.74
N LEU A 62 -10.01 -7.22 -9.88
CA LEU A 62 -9.20 -6.82 -11.03
C LEU A 62 -8.32 -5.61 -10.73
N PHE A 63 -8.87 -4.57 -10.12
CA PHE A 63 -8.13 -3.38 -9.73
C PHE A 63 -6.97 -3.73 -8.79
N THR A 64 -7.27 -4.41 -7.68
CA THR A 64 -6.27 -4.82 -6.70
C THR A 64 -5.21 -5.74 -7.31
N GLY A 65 -5.61 -6.66 -8.19
CA GLY A 65 -4.68 -7.55 -8.89
C GLY A 65 -3.70 -6.78 -9.80
N ILE A 66 -4.21 -5.86 -10.62
CA ILE A 66 -3.37 -5.06 -11.52
C ILE A 66 -2.41 -4.18 -10.71
N VAL A 67 -2.91 -3.50 -9.68
CA VAL A 67 -2.10 -2.64 -8.81
C VAL A 67 -1.00 -3.44 -8.10
N ALA A 68 -1.34 -4.59 -7.51
CA ALA A 68 -0.37 -5.45 -6.84
C ALA A 68 0.73 -5.96 -7.79
N VAL A 69 0.36 -6.38 -8.99
CA VAL A 69 1.33 -6.81 -10.01
C VAL A 69 2.24 -5.65 -10.40
N SER A 70 1.68 -4.46 -10.62
CA SER A 70 2.42 -3.26 -11.01
C SER A 70 3.45 -2.87 -9.95
N ILE A 71 3.04 -2.84 -8.68
CA ILE A 71 3.91 -2.49 -7.54
C ILE A 71 5.03 -3.52 -7.37
N THR A 72 4.71 -4.81 -7.52
CA THR A 72 5.72 -5.88 -7.44
C THR A 72 6.75 -5.75 -8.55
N LEU A 73 6.31 -5.45 -9.77
CA LEU A 73 7.18 -5.23 -10.93
C LEU A 73 8.12 -4.03 -10.71
N VAL A 74 7.58 -2.91 -10.22
CA VAL A 74 8.37 -1.71 -9.93
C VAL A 74 9.37 -1.97 -8.79
N GLY A 75 8.95 -2.65 -7.73
CA GLY A 75 9.83 -3.03 -6.62
C GLY A 75 10.99 -3.91 -7.04
N LEU A 76 10.71 -4.92 -7.89
CA LEU A 76 11.71 -5.80 -8.47
C LEU A 76 12.68 -5.02 -9.38
N LEU A 77 12.15 -4.14 -10.24
CA LEU A 77 12.96 -3.27 -11.09
C LEU A 77 13.91 -2.39 -10.27
N PHE A 78 13.40 -1.77 -9.20
CA PHE A 78 14.23 -0.94 -8.33
C PHE A 78 15.31 -1.74 -7.59
N ASN A 79 15.00 -2.96 -7.15
CA ASN A 79 15.97 -3.87 -6.51
C ASN A 79 17.04 -4.38 -7.50
N LEU A 80 16.68 -4.53 -8.78
CA LEU A 80 17.63 -4.91 -9.84
C LEU A 80 18.57 -3.77 -10.23
N ILE A 81 18.13 -2.52 -10.12
CA ILE A 81 18.88 -1.33 -10.52
C ILE A 81 19.73 -0.77 -9.35
N PHE A 82 19.24 -0.87 -8.11
CA PHE A 82 19.85 -0.35 -6.89
C PHE A 82 20.11 -1.46 -5.87
#